data_AF-A0A397FMW3-F1
#
_entry.id   AF-A0A397FMW3-F1
#
_cell.length_a   1.000
_cell.length_b   1.000
_cell.length_c   1.000
_cell.angle_alpha   90.00
_cell.angle_beta   90.00
_cell.angle_gamma   90.00
#
_symmetry.space_group_name_H-M   'P 1'
#
loop_
_entity.id
_entity.type
_entity.pdbx_description
1 polymer ?
#
loop_
_entity_poly.entity_id
_entity_poly.type
_entity_poly.pdbx_seq_one_letter_code
_entity_poly.pdbx_strand_id
1 'polypeptide(L)'
;MEYLAKIIRETKTESKQFWQYDFLNLQTGEEGSFYHKEKVDYFPSLPGKLELCEDEQKQKFYQDFDQEVFKTAEEFRKAEELEASIKLRKELKENVEEIKNNLDEERIKPTPQLVARLRKLGITQKLLATKVFYVDERTIRNLEKKAKLPSRKLKKRGRKRKIIGYNLKLLRNFTKSKEDKSIKTQQEIVKEYQKIGLELHQSTISRALTRENQTYKRASKRYSELDIKRAKQFIREKYWLYSYPYCFALDEFGFYSNEVPRSALSRKGCPVEVIQPGEKGDYYSVILCVQNIAGRSKIKVSYKPIKNVRKKRKKKNSKKKETTKNGTKAVDFHDFLASIEFPSNKECHVLLDNATIHRATKVCIKAGRLPIKELAVKKRIILEYLPPRAPMINPAELFINNIKDYIKKERPRTEEKVKSVIKQAIKDLKQKNLTETFRHCRDKLNVKLNYKSGK
;
A
#
# COMPACT_ATOMS: atom_id res chain seq x y z
N MET A 1 -64.40 -10.03 33.00
CA MET A 1 -63.48 -9.24 33.85
C MET A 1 -63.33 -7.88 33.24
N GLU A 2 -63.48 -6.82 34.03
CA GLU A 2 -63.37 -5.45 33.58
C GLU A 2 -62.00 -4.85 33.93
N TYR A 3 -61.41 -4.16 32.97
CA TYR A 3 -60.14 -3.46 33.12
C TYR A 3 -60.27 -2.03 32.63
N LEU A 4 -59.70 -1.07 33.37
CA LEU A 4 -59.39 0.22 32.79
C LEU A 4 -58.07 0.08 32.02
N ALA A 5 -58.13 -0.01 30.70
CA ALA A 5 -57.02 -0.48 29.89
C ALA A 5 -56.67 0.45 28.73
N LYS A 6 -55.40 0.44 28.34
CA LYS A 6 -54.92 1.04 27.08
C LYS A 6 -54.24 -0.01 26.24
N ILE A 7 -54.71 -0.23 25.00
CA ILE A 7 -54.08 -1.18 24.08
C ILE A 7 -52.75 -0.58 23.61
N ILE A 8 -51.65 -1.27 23.89
CA ILE A 8 -50.28 -0.81 23.61
C ILE A 8 -49.78 -1.37 22.27
N ARG A 9 -50.18 -2.60 21.95
CA ARG A 9 -49.66 -3.33 20.79
C ARG A 9 -50.71 -4.28 20.21
N GLU A 10 -50.73 -4.35 18.88
CA GLU A 10 -51.46 -5.36 18.14
C GLU A 10 -50.49 -6.24 17.34
N THR A 11 -50.70 -7.56 17.36
CA THR A 11 -49.92 -8.54 16.60
C THR A 11 -50.86 -9.60 16.00
N LYS A 12 -50.65 -9.93 14.73
CA LYS A 12 -51.38 -11.02 14.07
C LYS A 12 -50.68 -12.35 14.35
N THR A 13 -51.40 -13.34 14.88
CA THR A 13 -50.81 -14.65 15.22
C THR A 13 -50.42 -15.43 13.96
N GLU A 14 -49.43 -16.32 14.07
CA GLU A 14 -48.89 -17.10 12.93
C GLU A 14 -49.95 -18.02 12.28
N SER A 15 -50.91 -18.51 13.07
CA SER A 15 -52.03 -19.30 12.57
C SER A 15 -53.01 -18.47 11.72
N LYS A 16 -52.85 -17.13 11.67
CA LYS A 16 -53.71 -16.14 11.00
C LYS A 16 -55.18 -16.14 11.47
N GLN A 17 -55.53 -16.94 12.46
CA GLN A 17 -56.90 -17.11 12.95
C GLN A 17 -57.29 -16.09 14.02
N PHE A 18 -56.32 -15.48 14.70
CA PHE A 18 -56.57 -14.53 15.79
C PHE A 18 -55.61 -13.33 15.73
N TRP A 19 -56.09 -12.21 16.24
CA TRP A 19 -55.30 -11.07 16.66
C TRP A 19 -54.99 -11.18 18.14
N GLN A 20 -53.74 -10.91 18.52
CA GLN A 20 -53.30 -10.76 19.89
C GLN A 20 -53.12 -9.26 20.17
N TYR A 21 -53.67 -8.82 21.29
CA TYR A 21 -53.56 -7.44 21.75
C TYR A 21 -52.91 -7.42 23.12
N ASP A 22 -51.83 -6.65 23.25
CA ASP A 22 -51.21 -6.36 24.54
C ASP A 22 -51.78 -5.05 25.07
N PHE A 23 -52.18 -5.03 26.34
CA PHE A 23 -52.78 -3.86 26.99
C PHE A 23 -52.11 -3.54 28.31
N LEU A 24 -52.13 -2.26 28.69
CA LEU A 24 -51.74 -1.78 30.01
C LEU A 24 -52.98 -1.65 30.88
N ASN A 25 -53.04 -2.38 32.00
CA ASN A 25 -54.04 -2.11 33.02
C ASN A 25 -53.63 -0.85 33.79
N LEU A 26 -54.39 0.23 33.64
CA LEU A 26 -54.10 1.52 34.26
C LEU A 26 -54.31 1.53 35.78
N GLN A 27 -55.05 0.56 36.34
CA GLN A 27 -55.26 0.45 37.78
C GLN A 27 -54.09 -0.26 38.47
N THR A 28 -53.54 -1.32 37.88
CA THR A 28 -52.47 -2.12 38.49
C THR A 28 -51.08 -1.78 37.93
N GLY A 29 -51.00 -1.19 36.75
CA GLY A 29 -49.77 -0.98 36.00
C GLY A 29 -49.19 -2.26 35.38
N GLU A 30 -49.95 -3.35 35.37
CA GLU A 30 -49.54 -4.63 34.78
C GLU A 30 -49.90 -4.69 33.30
N GLU A 31 -49.02 -5.31 32.52
CA GLU A 31 -49.27 -5.62 31.11
C GLU A 31 -50.01 -6.97 31.02
N GLY A 32 -51.08 -7.00 30.23
CA GLY A 32 -51.84 -8.20 29.93
C GLY A 32 -51.96 -8.40 28.43
N SER A 33 -52.43 -9.57 28.02
CA SER A 33 -52.78 -9.84 26.61
C SER A 33 -54.13 -10.52 26.49
N PHE A 34 -54.79 -10.32 25.35
CA PHE A 34 -56.03 -11.00 24.99
C PHE A 34 -56.09 -11.31 23.49
N TYR A 35 -57.00 -12.20 23.11
CA TYR A 35 -57.20 -12.62 21.72
C TYR A 35 -58.57 -12.23 21.20
N HIS A 36 -58.63 -11.87 19.91
CA HIS A 36 -59.88 -11.66 19.18
C HIS A 36 -59.78 -12.21 17.76
N LYS A 37 -60.89 -12.71 17.20
CA LYS A 37 -60.89 -13.26 15.83
C LYS A 37 -60.80 -12.16 14.78
N GLU A 38 -61.49 -11.06 15.02
CA GLU A 38 -61.53 -9.91 14.13
C GLU A 38 -60.62 -8.81 14.63
N LYS A 39 -60.43 -7.77 13.81
CA LYS A 39 -59.67 -6.61 14.24
C LYS A 39 -60.58 -5.74 15.12
N VAL A 40 -60.16 -5.48 16.36
CA VAL A 40 -60.85 -4.53 17.25
C VAL A 40 -60.66 -3.12 16.68
N ASP A 41 -61.74 -2.35 16.56
CA ASP A 41 -61.67 -0.93 16.21
C ASP A 41 -61.42 -0.11 17.48
N TYR A 42 -60.31 0.62 17.51
CA TYR A 42 -59.93 1.42 18.68
C TYR A 42 -58.98 2.56 18.29
N PHE A 43 -58.99 3.61 19.11
CA PHE A 43 -58.04 4.71 19.04
C PHE A 43 -56.83 4.43 19.95
N PRO A 44 -55.61 4.26 19.41
CA PRO A 44 -54.43 3.87 20.19
C PRO A 44 -54.02 4.87 21.28
N SER A 45 -54.42 6.14 21.14
CA SER A 45 -54.11 7.19 22.10
C SER A 45 -55.02 7.17 23.32
N LEU A 46 -56.19 6.53 23.25
CA LEU A 46 -57.23 6.63 24.28
C LEU A 46 -57.29 5.35 25.13
N PRO A 47 -57.36 5.47 26.46
CA PRO A 47 -57.76 4.35 27.30
C PRO A 47 -59.25 4.04 27.10
N GLY A 48 -59.71 2.91 27.61
CA GLY A 48 -61.11 2.50 27.61
C GLY A 48 -61.39 1.45 28.68
N LYS A 49 -62.67 1.09 28.86
CA LYS A 49 -63.04 -0.08 29.66
C LYS A 49 -63.00 -1.31 28.77
N LEU A 50 -62.11 -2.24 29.12
CA LEU A 50 -61.91 -3.49 28.43
C LEU A 50 -62.57 -4.62 29.21
N GLU A 51 -63.52 -5.29 28.57
CA GLU A 51 -64.17 -6.48 29.09
C GLU A 51 -63.58 -7.73 28.43
N LEU A 52 -63.08 -8.64 29.26
CA LEU A 52 -62.49 -9.91 28.83
C LEU A 52 -63.22 -11.10 29.45
N CYS A 53 -63.40 -12.16 28.67
CA CYS A 53 -63.85 -13.47 29.14
C CYS A 53 -62.65 -14.43 29.22
N GLU A 54 -62.56 -15.27 30.25
CA GLU A 54 -61.53 -16.31 30.36
C GLU A 54 -62.10 -17.68 29.98
N ASP A 55 -61.37 -18.45 29.19
CA ASP A 55 -61.71 -19.84 28.92
C ASP A 55 -61.20 -20.79 30.02
N GLU A 56 -61.47 -22.09 29.88
CA GLU A 56 -61.00 -23.12 30.80
C GLU A 56 -59.47 -23.22 30.89
N GLN A 57 -58.76 -22.71 29.88
CA GLN A 57 -57.30 -22.64 29.83
C GLN A 57 -56.75 -21.30 30.36
N LYS A 58 -57.61 -20.43 30.91
CA LYS A 58 -57.28 -19.07 31.39
C LYS A 58 -56.78 -18.13 30.29
N GLN A 59 -57.08 -18.42 29.02
CA GLN A 59 -56.85 -17.50 27.92
C GLN A 59 -57.93 -16.44 27.94
N LYS A 60 -57.50 -15.17 27.83
CA LYS A 60 -58.41 -14.02 27.82
C LYS A 60 -58.86 -13.74 26.40
N PHE A 61 -60.16 -13.74 26.18
CA PHE A 61 -60.79 -13.38 24.92
C PHE A 61 -61.52 -12.06 25.04
N TYR A 62 -61.43 -11.26 23.98
CA TYR A 62 -62.13 -9.99 23.86
C TYR A 62 -63.65 -10.19 23.93
N GLN A 63 -64.31 -9.40 24.78
CA GLN A 63 -65.76 -9.32 24.84
C GLN A 63 -66.25 -7.94 24.37
N ASP A 64 -65.72 -6.87 24.95
CA ASP A 64 -66.05 -5.49 24.57
C ASP A 64 -64.91 -4.52 24.93
N PHE A 65 -64.83 -3.38 24.22
CA PHE A 65 -63.90 -2.30 24.56
C PHE A 65 -64.52 -0.93 24.27
N ASP A 66 -65.06 -0.32 25.32
CA ASP A 66 -65.70 0.99 25.26
C ASP A 66 -64.68 2.10 25.59
N GLN A 67 -64.39 2.95 24.60
CA GLN A 67 -63.54 4.13 24.75
C GLN A 67 -64.32 5.42 25.02
N GLU A 68 -65.66 5.40 24.94
CA GLU A 68 -66.53 6.55 25.22
C GLU A 68 -66.87 6.71 26.72
N VAL A 69 -66.34 5.82 27.56
CA VAL A 69 -66.58 5.79 29.00
C VAL A 69 -66.17 7.08 29.72
N PHE A 70 -65.20 7.82 29.19
CA PHE A 70 -64.76 9.10 29.73
C PHE A 70 -65.76 10.21 29.37
N LYS A 71 -66.88 10.25 30.09
CA LYS A 71 -67.94 11.25 29.88
C LYS A 71 -67.48 12.67 30.23
N THR A 72 -66.40 12.79 31.00
CA THR A 72 -65.85 14.07 31.44
C THR A 72 -64.35 14.20 31.16
N ALA A 73 -63.91 15.42 30.82
CA ALA A 73 -62.50 15.72 30.59
C ALA A 73 -61.59 15.47 31.81
N GLU A 74 -62.17 15.48 33.02
CA GLU A 74 -61.43 15.20 34.27
C GLU A 74 -61.06 13.72 34.41
N GLU A 75 -61.96 12.80 34.04
CA GLU A 75 -61.68 11.36 34.10
C GLU A 75 -60.59 10.96 33.11
N PHE A 76 -60.59 11.60 31.94
CA PHE A 76 -59.54 11.42 30.94
C PHE A 76 -58.17 11.88 31.46
N ARG A 77 -58.09 13.08 32.06
CA ARG A 77 -56.86 13.58 32.68
C ARG A 77 -56.31 12.65 33.77
N LYS A 78 -57.18 12.09 34.62
CA LYS A 78 -56.77 11.12 35.64
C LYS A 78 -56.17 9.84 35.04
N ALA A 79 -56.72 9.37 33.91
CA ALA A 79 -56.18 8.21 33.21
C ALA A 79 -54.80 8.51 32.59
N GLU A 80 -54.61 9.70 32.01
CA GLU A 80 -53.29 10.14 31.51
C GLU A 80 -52.25 10.27 32.62
N GLU A 81 -52.62 10.83 33.77
CA GLU A 81 -51.73 10.95 34.94
C GLU A 81 -51.32 9.57 35.48
N LEU A 82 -52.24 8.61 35.51
CA LEU A 82 -51.97 7.22 35.90
C LEU A 82 -50.99 6.55 34.94
N GLU A 83 -51.22 6.68 33.62
CA GLU A 83 -50.32 6.15 32.59
C GLU A 83 -48.91 6.75 32.74
N ALA A 84 -48.80 8.07 32.93
CA ALA A 84 -47.54 8.75 33.14
C ALA A 84 -46.82 8.25 34.41
N SER A 85 -47.56 8.05 35.51
CA SER A 85 -47.00 7.51 36.76
C SER A 85 -46.50 6.08 36.60
N ILE A 86 -47.21 5.23 35.85
CA ILE A 86 -46.79 3.84 35.59
C ILE A 86 -45.50 3.82 34.78
N LYS A 87 -45.43 4.65 33.73
CA LYS A 87 -44.24 4.77 32.87
C LYS A 87 -43.01 5.20 33.67
N LEU A 88 -43.15 6.23 34.52
CA LEU A 88 -42.06 6.69 35.40
C LEU A 88 -41.57 5.61 36.36
N ARG A 89 -42.48 4.80 36.94
CA ARG A 89 -42.10 3.70 37.83
C ARG A 89 -41.33 2.59 37.10
N LYS A 90 -41.70 2.30 35.85
CA LYS A 90 -41.01 1.30 35.01
C LYS A 90 -39.58 1.75 34.68
N GLU A 91 -39.43 3.00 34.25
CA GLU A 91 -38.12 3.62 33.96
C GLU A 91 -37.21 3.65 35.20
N LEU A 92 -37.75 3.98 36.38
CA LEU A 92 -36.98 3.96 37.62
C LEU A 92 -36.47 2.55 37.97
N LYS A 93 -37.30 1.52 37.78
CA LYS A 93 -36.88 0.12 38.04
C LYS A 93 -35.78 -0.32 37.08
N GLU A 94 -35.89 0.01 35.80
CA GLU A 94 -34.88 -0.30 34.78
C GLU A 94 -33.54 0.39 35.13
N ASN A 95 -33.57 1.68 35.46
CA ASN A 95 -32.38 2.44 35.87
C ASN A 95 -31.71 1.84 37.13
N VAL A 96 -32.50 1.43 38.13
CA VAL A 96 -31.95 0.79 39.35
C VAL A 96 -31.28 -0.54 39.01
N GLU A 97 -31.86 -1.34 38.12
CA GLU A 97 -31.28 -2.63 37.74
C GLU A 97 -30.03 -2.46 36.86
N GLU A 98 -30.00 -1.45 35.98
CA GLU A 98 -28.80 -1.07 35.23
C GLU A 98 -27.66 -0.64 36.17
N ILE A 99 -27.96 0.18 37.18
CA ILE A 99 -26.97 0.61 38.19
C ILE A 99 -26.42 -0.59 38.96
N LYS A 100 -27.27 -1.54 39.38
CA LYS A 100 -26.81 -2.78 40.04
C LYS A 100 -25.90 -3.61 39.14
N ASN A 101 -26.28 -3.78 37.86
CA ASN A 101 -25.47 -4.53 36.91
C ASN A 101 -24.11 -3.86 36.67
N ASN A 102 -24.08 -2.53 36.53
CA ASN A 102 -22.84 -1.77 36.38
C ASN A 102 -21.93 -1.90 37.62
N LEU A 103 -22.50 -1.87 38.83
CA LEU A 103 -21.76 -2.10 40.07
C LEU A 103 -21.20 -3.52 40.17
N ASP A 104 -21.93 -4.53 39.68
CA ASP A 104 -21.46 -5.92 39.61
C ASP A 104 -20.38 -6.14 38.53
N GLU A 105 -20.39 -5.34 37.46
CA GLU A 105 -19.36 -5.37 36.40
C GLU A 105 -18.06 -4.64 36.80
N GLU A 106 -18.12 -3.66 37.70
CA GLU A 106 -16.97 -2.93 38.25
C GLU A 106 -16.16 -3.72 39.31
N ARG A 107 -16.29 -5.05 39.35
CA ARG A 107 -15.41 -5.89 40.16
C ARG A 107 -13.95 -5.65 39.78
N ILE A 108 -13.20 -5.05 40.70
CA ILE A 108 -11.78 -4.73 40.52
C ILE A 108 -11.04 -6.03 40.21
N LYS A 109 -10.49 -6.16 38.99
CA LYS A 109 -9.74 -7.37 38.62
C LYS A 109 -8.41 -7.43 39.38
N PRO A 110 -8.08 -8.54 40.05
CA PRO A 110 -6.84 -8.65 40.79
C PRO A 110 -5.64 -8.66 39.83
N THR A 111 -4.82 -7.61 39.89
CA THR A 111 -3.54 -7.55 39.17
C THR A 111 -2.38 -7.95 40.10
N PRO A 112 -1.28 -8.54 39.58
CA PRO A 112 -0.13 -8.89 40.39
C PRO A 112 0.39 -7.73 41.25
N GLN A 113 0.42 -6.51 40.69
CA GLN A 113 0.90 -5.31 41.36
C GLN A 113 -0.05 -4.85 42.47
N LEU A 114 -1.36 -4.87 42.21
CA LEU A 114 -2.37 -4.48 43.20
C LEU A 114 -2.39 -5.45 44.38
N VAL A 115 -2.37 -6.76 44.10
CA VAL A 115 -2.27 -7.80 45.14
C VAL A 115 -1.00 -7.61 45.98
N ALA A 116 0.15 -7.38 45.35
CA ALA A 116 1.40 -7.15 46.09
C ALA A 116 1.35 -5.89 46.96
N ARG A 117 0.72 -4.80 46.49
CA ARG A 117 0.57 -3.56 47.25
C ARG A 117 -0.34 -3.74 48.46
N LEU A 118 -1.49 -4.39 48.29
CA LEU A 118 -2.42 -4.68 49.39
C LEU A 118 -1.83 -5.65 50.41
N ARG A 119 -1.02 -6.62 49.97
CA ARG A 119 -0.25 -7.50 50.88
C ARG A 119 0.80 -6.75 51.69
N LYS A 120 1.45 -5.71 51.12
CA LYS A 120 2.37 -4.83 51.87
C LYS A 120 1.66 -4.00 52.94
N LEU A 121 0.36 -3.72 52.78
CA LEU A 121 -0.48 -3.03 53.77
C LEU A 121 -1.01 -3.98 54.87
N GLY A 122 -0.55 -5.24 54.92
CA GLY A 122 -0.93 -6.18 55.97
C GLY A 122 -2.22 -6.96 55.72
N ILE A 123 -2.91 -6.74 54.59
CA ILE A 123 -4.17 -7.44 54.30
C ILE A 123 -3.90 -8.93 54.03
N THR A 124 -4.65 -9.82 54.66
CA THR A 124 -4.48 -11.28 54.52
C THR A 124 -4.96 -11.79 53.16
N GLN A 125 -4.36 -12.90 52.69
CA GLN A 125 -4.74 -13.51 51.40
C GLN A 125 -6.22 -13.93 51.37
N LYS A 126 -6.73 -14.47 52.47
CA LYS A 126 -8.14 -14.87 52.65
C LYS A 126 -9.10 -13.69 52.50
N LEU A 127 -8.76 -12.54 53.07
CA LEU A 127 -9.59 -11.33 52.96
C LEU A 127 -9.59 -10.80 51.51
N LEU A 128 -8.42 -10.75 50.86
CA LEU A 128 -8.33 -10.34 49.45
C LEU A 128 -9.13 -11.26 48.52
N ALA A 129 -9.06 -12.57 48.76
CA ALA A 129 -9.76 -13.59 47.99
C ALA A 129 -11.29 -13.48 48.14
N THR A 130 -11.78 -13.41 49.38
CA THR A 130 -13.22 -13.55 49.68
C THR A 130 -13.99 -12.23 49.71
N LYS A 131 -13.35 -11.12 50.13
CA LYS A 131 -14.04 -9.85 50.37
C LYS A 131 -13.70 -8.75 49.37
N VAL A 132 -12.55 -8.83 48.69
CA VAL A 132 -12.09 -7.76 47.78
C VAL A 132 -12.23 -8.17 46.31
N PHE A 133 -11.68 -9.33 45.95
CA PHE A 133 -11.57 -9.75 44.54
C PHE A 133 -12.51 -10.88 44.15
N TYR A 134 -13.14 -11.56 45.11
CA TYR A 134 -14.05 -12.69 44.90
C TYR A 134 -13.44 -13.78 44.00
N VAL A 135 -12.21 -14.19 44.32
CA VAL A 135 -11.45 -15.25 43.64
C VAL A 135 -10.83 -16.22 44.65
N ASP A 136 -10.41 -17.40 44.22
CA ASP A 136 -9.72 -18.35 45.09
C ASP A 136 -8.42 -17.78 45.69
N GLU A 137 -8.12 -18.15 46.94
CA GLU A 137 -6.85 -17.84 47.61
C GLU A 137 -5.64 -18.29 46.79
N ARG A 138 -5.78 -19.41 46.05
CA ARG A 138 -4.75 -19.93 45.12
C ARG A 138 -4.42 -18.92 44.03
N THR A 139 -5.41 -18.20 43.51
CA THR A 139 -5.24 -17.18 42.48
C THR A 139 -4.47 -15.98 43.04
N ILE A 140 -4.81 -15.51 44.24
CA ILE A 140 -4.08 -14.45 44.95
C ILE A 140 -2.61 -14.85 45.19
N ARG A 141 -2.37 -16.07 45.67
CA ARG A 141 -1.02 -16.62 45.87
C ARG A 141 -0.22 -16.68 44.57
N ASN A 142 -0.85 -17.07 43.46
CA ASN A 142 -0.20 -17.12 42.14
C ASN A 142 0.12 -15.72 41.59
N LEU A 143 -0.76 -14.75 41.82
CA LEU A 143 -0.54 -13.34 41.45
C LEU A 143 0.58 -12.71 42.27
N GLU A 144 0.65 -13.00 43.58
CA GLU A 144 1.75 -12.56 44.45
C GLU A 144 3.10 -13.14 43.97
N LYS A 145 3.15 -14.45 43.63
CA LYS A 145 4.34 -15.07 43.03
C LYS A 145 4.74 -14.41 41.72
N LYS A 146 3.77 -14.08 40.85
CA LYS A 146 4.03 -13.37 39.58
C LYS A 146 4.53 -11.94 39.78
N ALA A 147 4.13 -11.26 40.85
CA ALA A 147 4.60 -9.92 41.17
C ALA A 147 6.08 -9.89 41.60
N LYS A 148 6.58 -10.99 42.20
CA LYS A 148 7.99 -11.15 42.61
C LYS A 148 8.92 -11.54 41.46
N LEU A 149 8.38 -12.06 40.35
CA LEU A 149 9.18 -12.48 39.19
C LEU A 149 9.35 -11.30 38.20
N PRO A 150 10.53 -11.15 37.55
CA PRO A 150 10.70 -10.17 36.48
C PRO A 150 9.65 -10.43 35.39
N SER A 151 9.05 -9.34 34.91
CA SER A 151 7.81 -9.25 34.13
C SER A 151 7.87 -9.88 32.72
N ARG A 152 8.31 -11.13 32.59
CA ARG A 152 8.22 -11.85 31.32
C ARG A 152 6.79 -12.35 31.16
N LYS A 153 5.97 -11.60 30.42
CA LYS A 153 4.64 -12.06 29.97
C LYS A 153 4.80 -13.45 29.35
N LEU A 154 4.35 -14.49 30.06
CA LEU A 154 4.36 -15.86 29.55
C LEU A 154 3.45 -15.88 28.31
N LYS A 155 4.05 -16.10 27.13
CA LYS A 155 3.28 -16.22 25.89
C LYS A 155 2.43 -17.49 25.99
N LYS A 156 1.11 -17.36 25.88
CA LYS A 156 0.22 -18.52 25.75
C LYS A 156 0.74 -19.42 24.62
N ARG A 157 0.72 -20.73 24.83
CA ARG A 157 1.17 -21.70 23.83
C ARG A 157 0.22 -21.63 22.64
N GLY A 158 0.68 -20.99 21.56
CA GLY A 158 -0.09 -20.88 20.32
C GLY A 158 -0.18 -22.21 19.58
N ARG A 159 -1.06 -22.28 18.57
CA ARG A 159 -1.19 -23.44 17.68
C ARG A 159 0.16 -23.81 17.06
N LYS A 160 0.46 -25.11 16.98
CA LYS A 160 1.65 -25.62 16.28
C LYS A 160 1.63 -25.15 14.82
N ARG A 161 2.79 -24.74 14.33
CA ARG A 161 2.94 -24.22 12.96
C ARG A 161 2.93 -25.38 11.96
N LYS A 162 2.26 -25.20 10.83
CA LYS A 162 2.21 -26.20 9.75
C LYS A 162 3.52 -26.31 8.96
N ILE A 163 4.25 -25.20 8.80
CA ILE A 163 5.53 -25.16 8.06
C ILE A 163 6.66 -25.02 9.07
N ILE A 164 7.32 -26.15 9.37
CA ILE A 164 8.47 -26.27 10.27
C ILE A 164 9.45 -27.33 9.72
N GLY A 165 10.68 -27.37 10.23
CA GLY A 165 11.65 -28.41 9.91
C GLY A 165 11.93 -28.56 8.41
N TYR A 166 11.76 -29.77 7.88
CA TYR A 166 11.93 -30.08 6.46
C TYR A 166 11.09 -29.19 5.55
N ASN A 167 9.82 -28.98 5.88
CA ASN A 167 8.93 -28.13 5.09
C ASN A 167 9.42 -26.68 5.03
N LEU A 168 10.04 -26.18 6.09
CA LEU A 168 10.64 -24.84 6.07
C LEU A 168 11.89 -24.80 5.17
N LYS A 169 12.70 -25.87 5.15
CA LYS A 169 13.85 -26.01 4.26
C LYS A 169 13.40 -26.04 2.79
N LEU A 170 12.34 -26.77 2.48
CA LEU A 170 11.71 -26.79 1.15
C LEU A 170 11.25 -25.39 0.72
N LEU A 171 10.58 -24.64 1.61
CA LEU A 171 10.14 -23.27 1.33
C LEU A 171 11.34 -22.37 0.97
N ARG A 172 12.44 -22.50 1.71
CA ARG A 172 13.67 -21.76 1.46
C ARG A 172 14.28 -22.12 0.10
N ASN A 173 14.18 -23.37 -0.34
CA ASN A 173 14.72 -23.79 -1.64
C ASN A 173 13.99 -23.11 -2.81
N PHE A 174 12.66 -22.93 -2.72
CA PHE A 174 11.91 -22.16 -3.72
C PHE A 174 12.39 -20.71 -3.84
N THR A 175 12.91 -20.14 -2.75
CA THR A 175 13.41 -18.74 -2.74
C THR A 175 14.90 -18.59 -3.06
N LYS A 176 15.72 -19.66 -2.95
CA LYS A 176 17.19 -19.59 -2.98
C LYS A 176 17.83 -20.11 -4.26
N SER A 177 17.09 -20.68 -5.21
CA SER A 177 17.70 -21.23 -6.44
C SER A 177 18.42 -20.13 -7.22
N LYS A 178 19.69 -20.36 -7.59
CA LYS A 178 20.57 -19.41 -8.27
C LYS A 178 20.27 -19.25 -9.77
N GLU A 179 19.53 -20.19 -10.36
CA GLU A 179 18.98 -20.09 -11.72
C GLU A 179 17.63 -19.36 -11.69
N ASP A 180 17.10 -18.92 -12.84
CA ASP A 180 15.90 -18.07 -13.08
C ASP A 180 14.57 -18.43 -12.35
N LYS A 181 14.58 -19.32 -11.36
CA LYS A 181 13.46 -20.12 -10.84
C LYS A 181 12.89 -19.67 -9.48
N SER A 182 13.03 -18.40 -9.10
CA SER A 182 12.20 -17.82 -8.02
C SER A 182 11.01 -17.01 -8.59
N ILE A 183 10.52 -17.40 -9.77
CA ILE A 183 9.29 -16.79 -10.34
C ILE A 183 8.04 -17.46 -9.75
N LYS A 184 8.18 -18.59 -9.04
CA LYS A 184 7.03 -19.31 -8.48
C LYS A 184 6.18 -18.39 -7.61
N THR A 185 4.93 -18.24 -8.03
CA THR A 185 3.88 -17.58 -7.26
C THR A 185 3.59 -18.36 -5.99
N GLN A 186 3.01 -17.69 -4.99
CA GLN A 186 2.64 -18.38 -3.75
C GLN A 186 1.62 -19.50 -3.98
N GLN A 187 0.80 -19.40 -5.02
CA GLN A 187 -0.15 -20.45 -5.40
C GLN A 187 0.56 -21.68 -5.99
N GLU A 188 1.58 -21.48 -6.82
CA GLU A 188 2.41 -22.60 -7.31
C GLU A 188 3.14 -23.28 -6.16
N ILE A 189 3.66 -22.50 -5.20
CA ILE A 189 4.26 -23.06 -3.98
C ILE A 189 3.24 -23.91 -3.21
N VAL A 190 1.99 -23.45 -3.05
CA VAL A 190 0.92 -24.25 -2.44
C VAL A 190 0.72 -25.57 -3.18
N LYS A 191 0.66 -25.55 -4.53
CA LYS A 191 0.53 -26.77 -5.33
C LYS A 191 1.68 -27.76 -5.10
N GLU A 192 2.92 -27.28 -4.94
CA GLU A 192 4.05 -28.17 -4.62
C GLU A 192 3.93 -28.79 -3.23
N TYR A 193 3.40 -28.07 -2.25
CA TYR A 193 3.13 -28.65 -0.92
C TYR A 193 1.98 -29.66 -0.95
N GLN A 194 0.96 -29.44 -1.78
CA GLN A 194 -0.14 -30.39 -1.97
C GLN A 194 0.36 -31.71 -2.54
N LYS A 195 1.32 -31.69 -3.47
CA LYS A 195 1.93 -32.93 -4.03
C LYS A 195 2.62 -33.80 -2.99
N ILE A 196 3.11 -33.23 -1.90
CA ILE A 196 3.72 -33.98 -0.78
C ILE A 196 2.72 -34.26 0.36
N GLY A 197 1.41 -34.16 0.07
CA GLY A 197 0.33 -34.43 1.01
C GLY A 197 0.08 -33.33 2.05
N LEU A 198 0.62 -32.12 1.85
CA LEU A 198 0.49 -31.02 2.81
C LEU A 198 -0.50 -29.95 2.30
N GLU A 199 -1.73 -30.00 2.82
CA GLU A 199 -2.75 -29.02 2.49
C GLU A 199 -2.52 -27.67 3.20
N LEU A 200 -2.05 -26.71 2.41
CA LEU A 200 -1.77 -25.35 2.86
C LEU A 200 -2.59 -24.33 2.08
N HIS A 201 -3.10 -23.33 2.81
CA HIS A 201 -3.66 -22.14 2.18
C HIS A 201 -2.54 -21.15 1.81
N GLN A 202 -2.73 -20.34 0.75
CA GLN A 202 -1.76 -19.32 0.30
C GLN A 202 -1.31 -18.38 1.43
N SER A 203 -2.23 -17.97 2.29
CA SER A 203 -1.92 -17.11 3.45
C SER A 203 -0.94 -17.76 4.44
N THR A 204 -0.88 -19.09 4.50
CA THR A 204 0.09 -19.83 5.33
C THR A 204 1.49 -19.70 4.76
N ILE A 205 1.63 -19.80 3.42
CA ILE A 205 2.90 -19.56 2.71
C ILE A 205 3.34 -18.11 2.92
N SER A 206 2.45 -17.14 2.70
CA SER A 206 2.74 -15.72 2.89
C SER A 206 3.28 -15.43 4.31
N ARG A 207 2.56 -15.88 5.35
CA ARG A 207 3.00 -15.69 6.76
C ARG A 207 4.33 -16.39 7.05
N ALA A 208 4.60 -17.53 6.43
CA ALA A 208 5.88 -18.23 6.60
C ALA A 208 7.03 -17.47 5.90
N LEU A 209 6.82 -17.00 4.67
CA LEU A 209 7.80 -16.17 3.95
C LEU A 209 8.13 -14.89 4.72
N THR A 210 7.12 -14.17 5.21
CA THR A 210 7.32 -12.95 6.02
C THR A 210 8.13 -13.24 7.28
N ARG A 211 7.86 -14.36 7.97
CA ARG A 211 8.61 -14.77 9.17
C ARG A 211 10.07 -15.10 8.87
N GLU A 212 10.33 -15.65 7.70
CA GLU A 212 11.68 -15.96 7.20
C GLU A 212 12.37 -14.73 6.56
N ASN A 213 11.83 -13.53 6.78
CA ASN A 213 12.29 -12.27 6.21
C ASN A 213 12.40 -12.31 4.67
N GLN A 214 11.59 -13.14 4.03
CA GLN A 214 11.47 -13.19 2.57
C GLN A 214 10.41 -12.19 2.14
N THR A 215 10.78 -11.31 1.22
CA THR A 215 9.90 -10.26 0.69
C THR A 215 9.77 -10.41 -0.82
N TYR A 216 8.58 -10.16 -1.33
CA TYR A 216 8.37 -10.09 -2.77
C TYR A 216 9.00 -8.81 -3.30
N LYS A 217 9.96 -8.95 -4.22
CA LYS A 217 10.67 -7.83 -4.84
C LYS A 217 10.47 -7.87 -6.34
N ARG A 218 10.44 -6.70 -6.96
CA ARG A 218 10.44 -6.60 -8.42
C ARG A 218 11.76 -7.16 -8.96
N ALA A 219 11.67 -8.16 -9.83
CA ALA A 219 12.86 -8.73 -10.48
C ALA A 219 13.55 -7.67 -11.36
N SER A 220 14.87 -7.55 -11.23
CA SER A 220 15.68 -6.74 -12.13
C SER A 220 15.91 -7.53 -13.43
N LYS A 221 15.52 -6.97 -14.58
CA LYS A 221 15.85 -7.57 -15.87
C LYS A 221 17.35 -7.47 -16.13
N ARG A 222 17.97 -8.56 -16.55
CA ARG A 222 19.36 -8.62 -17.02
C ARG A 222 19.37 -9.20 -18.43
N TYR A 223 20.26 -8.70 -19.28
CA TYR A 223 20.46 -9.26 -20.61
C TYR A 223 21.25 -10.56 -20.49
N SER A 224 20.76 -11.64 -21.09
CA SER A 224 21.45 -12.94 -21.16
C SER A 224 22.81 -12.82 -21.86
N GLU A 225 22.92 -11.89 -22.79
CA GLU A 225 24.07 -11.68 -23.66
C GLU A 225 25.10 -10.72 -23.04
N LEU A 226 24.88 -10.27 -21.80
CA LEU A 226 25.87 -9.51 -21.05
C LEU A 226 27.05 -10.41 -20.67
N ASP A 227 28.23 -10.11 -21.18
CA ASP A 227 29.46 -10.72 -20.72
C ASP A 227 29.92 -10.09 -19.40
N ILE A 228 29.53 -10.72 -18.29
CA ILE A 228 29.88 -10.27 -16.93
C ILE A 228 31.40 -10.28 -16.71
N LYS A 229 32.15 -11.20 -17.33
CA LYS A 229 33.61 -11.27 -17.15
C LYS A 229 34.27 -10.05 -17.77
N ARG A 230 33.91 -9.71 -19.02
CA ARG A 230 34.40 -8.49 -19.69
C ARG A 230 33.98 -7.22 -18.96
N ALA A 231 32.74 -7.16 -18.47
CA ALA A 231 32.27 -6.00 -17.71
C ALA A 231 33.05 -5.80 -16.39
N LYS A 232 33.36 -6.89 -15.67
CA LYS A 232 34.22 -6.85 -14.48
C LYS A 232 35.65 -6.46 -14.80
N GLN A 233 36.22 -6.99 -15.88
CA GLN A 233 37.56 -6.64 -16.33
C GLN A 233 37.67 -5.15 -16.65
N PHE A 234 36.71 -4.61 -17.41
CA PHE A 234 36.64 -3.18 -17.71
C PHE A 234 36.61 -2.32 -16.44
N ILE A 235 35.77 -2.66 -15.46
CA ILE A 235 35.75 -1.92 -14.19
C ILE A 235 37.09 -2.03 -13.48
N ARG A 236 37.74 -3.20 -13.45
CA ARG A 236 39.02 -3.37 -12.77
C ARG A 236 40.11 -2.49 -13.38
N GLU A 237 40.19 -2.43 -14.70
CA GLU A 237 41.20 -1.67 -15.44
C GLU A 237 40.91 -0.15 -15.42
N LYS A 238 39.64 0.22 -15.50
CA LYS A 238 39.18 1.61 -15.65
C LYS A 238 38.46 2.15 -14.41
N TYR A 239 38.69 1.54 -13.25
CA TYR A 239 38.03 1.90 -11.97
C TYR A 239 38.19 3.38 -11.63
N TRP A 240 39.38 3.91 -11.89
CA TRP A 240 39.77 5.28 -11.61
C TRP A 240 38.96 6.31 -12.40
N LEU A 241 38.43 5.96 -13.59
CA LEU A 241 37.61 6.86 -14.41
C LEU A 241 36.38 7.37 -13.67
N TYR A 242 35.76 6.55 -12.82
CA TYR A 242 34.54 6.94 -12.10
C TYR A 242 34.79 8.00 -11.02
N SER A 243 36.03 8.14 -10.57
CA SER A 243 36.47 9.17 -9.63
C SER A 243 37.19 10.34 -10.32
N TYR A 244 37.46 10.23 -11.62
CA TYR A 244 38.26 11.20 -12.36
C TYR A 244 37.42 12.44 -12.73
N PRO A 245 37.85 13.67 -12.38
CA PRO A 245 37.08 14.90 -12.64
C PRO A 245 36.80 15.20 -14.12
N TYR A 246 37.62 14.65 -15.01
CA TYR A 246 37.50 14.83 -16.48
C TYR A 246 36.97 13.58 -17.16
N CYS A 247 36.26 12.73 -16.40
CA CYS A 247 35.45 11.66 -16.94
C CYS A 247 34.03 12.15 -17.21
N PHE A 248 33.59 11.90 -18.44
CA PHE A 248 32.27 12.22 -18.95
C PHE A 248 31.56 10.91 -19.28
N ALA A 249 30.31 10.77 -18.88
CA ALA A 249 29.45 9.66 -19.27
C ALA A 249 28.47 10.15 -20.32
N LEU A 250 28.45 9.51 -21.48
CA LEU A 250 27.58 9.85 -22.59
C LEU A 250 26.67 8.68 -22.91
N ASP A 251 25.40 8.99 -23.16
CA ASP A 251 24.43 8.03 -23.68
C ASP A 251 23.26 8.73 -24.37
N GLU A 252 22.52 7.97 -25.19
CA GLU A 252 21.31 8.42 -25.83
C GLU A 252 20.07 7.81 -25.21
N PHE A 253 18.99 8.59 -25.18
CA PHE A 253 17.68 8.03 -24.87
C PHE A 253 16.58 8.63 -25.72
N GLY A 254 15.55 7.83 -25.96
CA GLY A 254 14.34 8.30 -26.59
C GLY A 254 13.12 8.20 -25.69
N PHE A 255 12.11 9.00 -26.02
CA PHE A 255 10.78 8.97 -25.42
C PHE A 255 9.75 9.58 -26.38
N TYR A 256 8.48 9.22 -26.19
CA TYR A 256 7.38 9.93 -26.85
C TYR A 256 6.84 11.05 -25.96
N SER A 257 6.42 12.17 -26.57
CA SER A 257 5.80 13.31 -25.86
C SER A 257 4.49 12.96 -25.12
N ASN A 258 3.91 11.80 -25.40
CA ASN A 258 2.72 11.26 -24.76
C ASN A 258 2.98 10.09 -23.81
N GLU A 259 4.23 9.81 -23.44
CA GLU A 259 4.51 8.85 -22.38
C GLU A 259 3.95 9.35 -21.05
N VAL A 260 3.32 8.43 -20.32
CA VAL A 260 2.71 8.66 -19.01
C VAL A 260 3.44 7.83 -17.94
N PRO A 261 3.38 8.22 -16.65
CA PRO A 261 4.01 7.45 -15.59
C PRO A 261 3.32 6.08 -15.45
N ARG A 262 4.11 5.03 -15.16
CA ARG A 262 3.60 3.66 -14.95
C ARG A 262 2.98 3.43 -13.57
N SER A 263 3.13 4.39 -12.67
CA SER A 263 2.67 4.31 -11.29
C SER A 263 2.20 5.69 -10.85
N ALA A 264 1.08 5.72 -10.14
CA ALA A 264 0.49 6.92 -9.57
C ALA A 264 -0.08 6.58 -8.18
N LEU A 265 -0.35 7.60 -7.38
CA LEU A 265 -0.89 7.44 -6.03
C LEU A 265 -2.42 7.39 -6.09
N SER A 266 -3.03 6.45 -5.37
CA SER A 266 -4.47 6.37 -5.12
C SER A 266 -4.72 5.95 -3.66
N ARG A 267 -5.96 6.15 -3.19
CA ARG A 267 -6.39 5.59 -1.90
C ARG A 267 -6.30 4.06 -1.95
N LYS A 268 -5.98 3.43 -0.81
CA LYS A 268 -5.88 1.97 -0.72
C LYS A 268 -7.21 1.34 -1.15
N GLY A 269 -7.15 0.44 -2.14
CA GLY A 269 -8.34 -0.23 -2.69
C GLY A 269 -8.96 0.46 -3.90
N CYS A 270 -8.54 1.69 -4.25
CA CYS A 270 -9.02 2.39 -5.43
C CYS A 270 -8.05 2.19 -6.61
N PRO A 271 -8.55 1.85 -7.82
CA PRO A 271 -7.72 1.85 -9.02
C PRO A 271 -7.21 3.27 -9.28
N VAL A 272 -6.01 3.37 -9.85
CA VAL A 272 -5.46 4.64 -10.31
C VAL A 272 -5.55 4.69 -11.82
N GLU A 273 -6.26 5.68 -12.34
CA GLU A 273 -6.42 5.87 -13.77
C GLU A 273 -5.49 6.98 -14.26
N VAL A 274 -4.83 6.72 -15.39
CA VAL A 274 -3.95 7.68 -16.03
C VAL A 274 -4.40 7.82 -17.48
N ILE A 275 -5.00 8.97 -17.79
CA ILE A 275 -5.47 9.27 -19.14
C ILE A 275 -4.26 9.46 -20.07
N GLN A 276 -4.15 8.61 -21.09
CA GLN A 276 -3.15 8.70 -22.14
C GLN A 276 -3.83 9.04 -23.47
N PRO A 277 -3.32 10.01 -24.26
CA PRO A 277 -3.81 10.25 -25.62
C PRO A 277 -3.64 9.01 -26.49
N GLY A 278 -4.66 8.67 -27.29
CA GLY A 278 -4.64 7.49 -28.15
C GLY A 278 -3.58 7.53 -29.26
N GLU A 279 -3.27 8.72 -29.78
CA GLU A 279 -2.22 8.88 -30.79
C GLU A 279 -0.82 8.85 -30.17
N LYS A 280 0.10 8.10 -30.78
CA LYS A 280 1.53 8.14 -30.45
C LYS A 280 2.07 9.53 -30.78
N GLY A 281 2.44 10.30 -29.76
CA GLY A 281 2.96 11.66 -29.92
C GLY A 281 4.30 11.70 -30.66
N ASP A 282 4.87 12.90 -30.78
CA ASP A 282 6.20 13.11 -31.35
C ASP A 282 7.27 12.31 -30.58
N TYR A 283 8.17 11.66 -31.32
CA TYR A 283 9.30 10.94 -30.74
C TYR A 283 10.53 11.84 -30.67
N TYR A 284 11.13 11.93 -29.50
CA TYR A 284 12.36 12.68 -29.28
C TYR A 284 13.49 11.72 -28.92
N SER A 285 14.68 11.98 -29.46
CA SER A 285 15.94 11.40 -29.01
C SER A 285 16.76 12.50 -28.34
N VAL A 286 17.41 12.19 -27.23
CA VAL A 286 18.25 13.13 -26.49
C VAL A 286 19.61 12.49 -26.32
N ILE A 287 20.64 13.19 -26.78
CA ILE A 287 22.03 12.85 -26.43
C ILE A 287 22.33 13.56 -25.12
N LEU A 288 22.79 12.81 -24.11
CA LEU A 288 23.10 13.31 -22.78
C LEU A 288 24.57 13.06 -22.48
N CYS A 289 25.26 14.07 -21.97
CA CYS A 289 26.63 13.96 -21.49
C CYS A 289 26.71 14.52 -20.07
N VAL A 290 27.30 13.74 -19.16
CA VAL A 290 27.35 14.05 -17.73
C VAL A 290 28.79 13.99 -17.25
N GLN A 291 29.27 15.04 -16.61
CA GLN A 291 30.59 15.11 -16.02
C GLN A 291 30.52 15.06 -14.50
N ASN A 292 31.32 14.19 -13.88
CA ASN A 292 31.53 14.20 -12.45
C ASN A 292 32.63 15.23 -12.09
N ILE A 293 32.27 16.35 -11.47
CA ILE A 293 33.28 17.29 -10.93
C ILE A 293 33.62 16.82 -9.51
N ALA A 294 34.45 15.78 -9.44
CA ALA A 294 34.86 15.17 -8.18
C ALA A 294 35.49 16.23 -7.25
N GLY A 295 35.07 16.23 -5.97
CA GLY A 295 35.53 17.16 -4.95
C GLY A 295 34.62 18.38 -4.69
N ARG A 296 33.63 18.67 -5.55
CA ARG A 296 32.70 19.80 -5.36
C ARG A 296 31.23 19.42 -5.24
N SER A 297 30.89 18.12 -5.25
CA SER A 297 29.51 17.60 -5.29
C SER A 297 28.66 18.24 -6.41
N LYS A 298 29.31 18.67 -7.50
CA LYS A 298 28.70 19.39 -8.63
C LYS A 298 28.82 18.55 -9.88
N ILE A 299 27.82 18.65 -10.75
CA ILE A 299 27.75 17.89 -11.99
C ILE A 299 27.47 18.85 -13.13
N LYS A 300 28.27 18.73 -14.20
CA LYS A 300 28.00 19.42 -15.46
C LYS A 300 27.21 18.46 -16.35
N VAL A 301 26.06 18.91 -16.84
CA VAL A 301 25.22 18.14 -17.75
C VAL A 301 25.07 18.95 -19.03
N SER A 302 25.40 18.33 -20.15
CA SER A 302 25.21 18.84 -21.50
C SER A 302 24.21 17.92 -22.21
N TYR A 303 23.29 18.50 -22.99
CA TYR A 303 22.28 17.69 -23.68
C TYR A 303 21.85 18.33 -25.00
N LYS A 304 21.38 17.50 -25.93
CA LYS A 304 20.82 17.93 -27.22
C LYS A 304 19.57 17.11 -27.54
N PRO A 305 18.36 17.70 -27.44
CA PRO A 305 17.14 17.05 -27.87
C PRO A 305 17.02 17.14 -29.41
N ILE A 306 16.57 16.05 -30.01
CA ILE A 306 16.41 15.87 -31.45
C ILE A 306 14.99 15.34 -31.68
N LYS A 307 14.16 16.14 -32.35
CA LYS A 307 12.82 15.71 -32.77
C LYS A 307 12.95 14.77 -33.97
N ASN A 308 12.39 13.57 -33.86
CA ASN A 308 12.33 12.59 -34.93
C ASN A 308 10.97 12.66 -35.62
N VAL A 309 10.98 13.06 -36.88
CA VAL A 309 9.75 13.14 -37.68
C VAL A 309 9.53 11.80 -38.38
N ARG A 310 8.42 11.13 -38.05
CA ARG A 310 7.97 9.93 -38.76
C ARG A 310 7.29 10.30 -40.07
N LYS A 311 7.51 9.48 -41.10
CA LYS A 311 6.70 9.50 -42.33
C LYS A 311 5.24 9.22 -41.97
N LYS A 312 4.34 10.15 -42.30
CA LYS A 312 2.94 9.78 -42.55
C LYS A 312 2.92 8.86 -43.77
N ARG A 313 2.16 7.76 -43.71
CA ARG A 313 1.93 6.88 -44.87
C ARG A 313 1.50 7.77 -46.05
N LYS A 314 2.16 7.64 -47.20
CA LYS A 314 1.79 8.33 -48.44
C LYS A 314 0.29 8.09 -48.72
N LYS A 315 -0.51 9.15 -48.84
CA LYS A 315 -1.72 9.07 -49.67
C LYS A 315 -1.26 8.75 -51.09
N LYS A 316 -1.94 7.82 -51.77
CA LYS A 316 -1.52 7.21 -53.06
C LYS A 316 -1.08 8.22 -54.15
N ASN A 317 -1.44 9.50 -54.07
CA ASN A 317 -1.26 10.47 -55.16
C ASN A 317 -0.27 11.65 -54.94
N SER A 318 0.47 11.74 -53.83
CA SER A 318 1.39 12.89 -53.62
C SER A 318 2.86 12.57 -53.95
N LYS A 319 3.43 13.25 -54.97
CA LYS A 319 4.83 13.10 -55.45
C LYS A 319 5.91 13.65 -54.50
N LYS A 320 5.57 14.36 -53.41
CA LYS A 320 6.58 14.92 -52.47
C LYS A 320 7.07 13.84 -51.48
N LYS A 321 8.32 13.36 -51.64
CA LYS A 321 9.02 12.52 -50.65
C LYS A 321 9.59 13.43 -49.55
N GLU A 322 8.89 13.59 -48.43
CA GLU A 322 9.53 14.19 -47.24
C GLU A 322 10.63 13.26 -46.70
N THR A 323 11.82 13.84 -46.50
CA THR A 323 13.00 13.16 -45.95
C THR A 323 12.81 12.86 -44.47
N THR A 324 12.82 11.58 -44.11
CA THR A 324 12.68 11.11 -42.72
C THR A 324 13.97 11.28 -41.92
N LYS A 325 13.85 11.84 -40.71
CA LYS A 325 14.88 11.74 -39.67
C LYS A 325 14.47 10.61 -38.72
N ASN A 326 14.98 9.41 -38.99
CA ASN A 326 14.81 8.25 -38.12
C ASN A 326 16.01 8.15 -37.17
N GLY A 327 15.81 8.57 -35.91
CA GLY A 327 16.80 8.41 -34.85
C GLY A 327 17.98 9.38 -34.91
N THR A 328 18.85 9.26 -33.92
CA THR A 328 20.11 10.01 -33.83
C THR A 328 21.05 9.56 -34.94
N LYS A 329 21.52 10.49 -35.77
CA LYS A 329 22.53 10.21 -36.81
C LYS A 329 23.94 10.51 -36.28
N ALA A 330 24.94 9.92 -36.92
CA ALA A 330 26.34 10.23 -36.64
C ALA A 330 26.68 11.73 -36.75
N VAL A 331 26.04 12.46 -37.67
CA VAL A 331 26.20 13.92 -37.79
C VAL A 331 25.65 14.65 -36.57
N ASP A 332 24.51 14.21 -36.03
CA ASP A 332 23.94 14.82 -34.82
C ASP A 332 24.84 14.65 -33.60
N PHE A 333 25.45 13.46 -33.48
CA PHE A 333 26.44 13.11 -32.47
C PHE A 333 27.74 13.90 -32.63
N HIS A 334 28.29 13.98 -33.85
CA HIS A 334 29.45 14.83 -34.17
C HIS A 334 29.22 16.27 -33.73
N ASP A 335 28.08 16.85 -34.14
CA ASP A 335 27.76 18.25 -33.85
C ASP A 335 27.55 18.48 -32.35
N PHE A 336 27.03 17.49 -31.64
CA PHE A 336 26.93 17.53 -30.19
C PHE A 336 28.31 17.52 -29.52
N LEU A 337 29.18 16.58 -29.89
CA LEU A 337 30.56 16.55 -29.38
C LEU A 337 31.31 17.85 -29.70
N ALA A 338 31.12 18.40 -30.90
CA ALA A 338 31.69 19.67 -31.31
C ALA A 338 31.19 20.86 -30.45
N SER A 339 29.93 20.82 -30.00
CA SER A 339 29.36 21.86 -29.15
C SER A 339 29.79 21.80 -27.68
N ILE A 340 30.25 20.65 -27.17
CA ILE A 340 30.68 20.53 -25.77
C ILE A 340 32.06 21.15 -25.58
N GLU A 341 32.15 22.04 -24.59
CA GLU A 341 33.42 22.57 -24.09
C GLU A 341 34.11 21.54 -23.19
N PHE A 342 35.19 20.97 -23.70
CA PHE A 342 36.12 20.14 -22.94
C PHE A 342 37.34 20.99 -22.54
N PRO A 343 37.87 20.82 -21.32
CA PRO A 343 39.09 21.49 -20.91
C PRO A 343 40.26 21.13 -21.83
N SER A 344 40.84 22.13 -22.49
CA SER A 344 41.93 21.96 -23.46
C SER A 344 43.27 21.58 -22.82
N ASN A 345 43.44 21.82 -21.52
CA ASN A 345 44.68 21.61 -20.80
C ASN A 345 44.87 20.18 -20.26
N LYS A 346 43.86 19.31 -20.36
CA LYS A 346 43.92 17.94 -19.82
C LYS A 346 43.21 16.96 -20.73
N GLU A 347 43.62 15.70 -20.65
CA GLU A 347 42.95 14.60 -21.34
C GLU A 347 41.58 14.34 -20.71
N CYS A 348 40.55 14.30 -21.56
CA CYS A 348 39.18 14.04 -21.15
C CYS A 348 38.78 12.63 -21.56
N HIS A 349 38.26 11.84 -20.63
CA HIS A 349 37.75 10.49 -20.93
C HIS A 349 36.25 10.55 -21.11
N VAL A 350 35.73 10.05 -22.22
CA VAL A 350 34.28 9.91 -22.45
C VAL A 350 33.94 8.43 -22.42
N LEU A 351 33.11 8.02 -21.48
CA LEU A 351 32.48 6.71 -21.41
C LEU A 351 31.25 6.70 -22.32
N LEU A 352 31.18 5.74 -23.25
CA LEU A 352 30.05 5.58 -24.16
C LEU A 352 29.82 4.11 -24.48
N ASP A 353 28.62 3.77 -24.93
CA ASP A 353 28.33 2.45 -25.45
C ASP A 353 29.05 2.18 -26.80
N ASN A 354 28.96 0.95 -27.29
CA ASN A 354 29.59 0.56 -28.55
C ASN A 354 28.68 0.78 -29.77
N ALA A 355 27.86 1.83 -29.79
CA ALA A 355 27.02 2.14 -30.94
C ALA A 355 27.84 2.48 -32.19
N THR A 356 27.35 2.08 -33.36
CA THR A 356 28.04 2.29 -34.65
C THR A 356 28.19 3.78 -34.99
N ILE A 357 27.27 4.63 -34.52
CA ILE A 357 27.32 6.08 -34.72
C ILE A 357 28.54 6.72 -34.05
N HIS A 358 29.07 6.12 -32.98
CA HIS A 358 30.25 6.60 -32.26
C HIS A 358 31.56 6.36 -33.02
N ARG A 359 31.54 5.47 -34.02
CA ARG A 359 32.69 5.09 -34.85
C ARG A 359 32.54 5.52 -36.30
N ALA A 360 31.57 6.38 -36.59
CA ALA A 360 31.24 6.75 -37.96
C ALA A 360 32.34 7.61 -38.61
N THR A 361 32.79 7.17 -39.79
CA THR A 361 33.76 7.90 -40.63
C THR A 361 33.09 8.38 -41.92
N LYS A 362 32.60 7.45 -42.75
CA LYS A 362 32.05 7.73 -44.08
C LYS A 362 30.86 8.71 -44.05
N VAL A 363 29.98 8.56 -43.06
CA VAL A 363 28.78 9.42 -42.92
C VAL A 363 29.17 10.85 -42.55
N CYS A 364 30.20 11.04 -41.72
CA CYS A 364 30.69 12.35 -41.34
C CYS A 364 31.37 13.04 -42.53
N ILE A 365 32.25 12.33 -43.24
CA ILE A 365 32.94 12.86 -44.43
C ILE A 365 31.93 13.31 -45.49
N LYS A 366 30.92 12.47 -45.78
CA LYS A 366 29.86 12.82 -46.74
C LYS A 366 29.08 14.10 -46.35
N ALA A 367 29.03 14.42 -45.07
CA ALA A 367 28.38 15.62 -44.55
C ALA A 367 29.35 16.82 -44.37
N GLY A 368 30.58 16.73 -44.90
CA GLY A 368 31.59 17.78 -44.75
C GLY A 368 32.12 17.92 -43.31
N ARG A 369 32.07 16.85 -42.51
CA ARG A 369 32.54 16.82 -41.12
C ARG A 369 33.76 15.92 -40.98
N LEU A 370 34.57 16.20 -39.96
CA LEU A 370 35.67 15.32 -39.58
C LEU A 370 35.11 13.97 -39.07
N PRO A 371 35.81 12.86 -39.30
CA PRO A 371 35.54 11.60 -38.61
C PRO A 371 35.51 11.79 -37.08
N ILE A 372 34.66 11.03 -36.39
CA ILE A 372 34.49 11.15 -34.93
C ILE A 372 35.81 10.99 -34.17
N LYS A 373 36.67 10.06 -34.62
CA LYS A 373 38.00 9.84 -34.02
C LYS A 373 38.90 11.07 -34.14
N GLU A 374 38.92 11.73 -35.30
CA GLU A 374 39.73 12.93 -35.52
C GLU A 374 39.21 14.12 -34.72
N LEU A 375 37.89 14.28 -34.63
CA LEU A 375 37.28 15.27 -33.74
C LEU A 375 37.68 15.03 -32.28
N ALA A 376 37.69 13.77 -31.83
CA ALA A 376 38.09 13.41 -30.48
C ALA A 376 39.56 13.78 -30.21
N VAL A 377 40.47 13.48 -31.14
CA VAL A 377 41.90 13.86 -31.05
C VAL A 377 42.05 15.39 -31.00
N LYS A 378 41.38 16.12 -31.90
CA LYS A 378 41.39 17.59 -31.93
C LYS A 378 40.93 18.20 -30.61
N LYS A 379 40.00 17.55 -29.91
CA LYS A 379 39.47 17.97 -28.61
C LYS A 379 40.18 17.35 -27.41
N ARG A 380 41.26 16.59 -27.60
CA ARG A 380 41.98 15.84 -26.55
C ARG A 380 41.08 14.93 -25.73
N ILE A 381 40.18 14.24 -26.43
CA ILE A 381 39.22 13.29 -25.87
C ILE A 381 39.69 11.86 -26.14
N ILE A 382 39.67 11.04 -25.09
CA ILE A 382 39.82 9.59 -25.16
C ILE A 382 38.43 8.96 -25.07
N LEU A 383 38.04 8.26 -26.13
CA LEU A 383 36.75 7.55 -26.21
C LEU A 383 36.90 6.16 -25.57
N GLU A 384 36.30 5.97 -24.40
CA GLU A 384 36.32 4.76 -23.60
C GLU A 384 35.00 3.98 -23.84
N TYR A 385 35.08 2.92 -24.64
CA TYR A 385 33.91 2.12 -25.00
C TYR A 385 33.57 1.09 -23.93
N LEU A 386 32.33 1.11 -23.47
CA LEU A 386 31.82 0.11 -22.54
C LEU A 386 31.69 -1.26 -23.22
N PRO A 387 31.86 -2.37 -22.46
CA PRO A 387 31.56 -3.70 -22.96
C PRO A 387 30.12 -3.81 -23.49
N PRO A 388 29.88 -4.68 -24.49
CA PRO A 388 28.56 -4.84 -25.07
C PRO A 388 27.48 -5.12 -24.02
N ARG A 389 26.33 -4.44 -24.15
CA ARG A 389 25.13 -4.64 -23.32
C ARG A 389 25.38 -4.47 -21.82
N ALA A 390 26.30 -3.57 -21.46
CA ALA A 390 26.65 -3.22 -20.09
C ALA A 390 26.13 -1.83 -19.65
N PRO A 391 24.82 -1.50 -19.78
CA PRO A 391 24.32 -0.18 -19.41
C PRO A 391 24.44 0.09 -17.91
N MET A 392 24.49 -0.96 -17.07
CA MET A 392 24.59 -0.81 -15.63
C MET A 392 25.87 -0.11 -15.15
N ILE A 393 26.93 -0.15 -15.96
CA ILE A 393 28.20 0.52 -15.63
C ILE A 393 28.30 1.92 -16.26
N ASN A 394 27.35 2.33 -17.11
CA ASN A 394 27.30 3.69 -17.63
C ASN A 394 26.62 4.63 -16.61
N PRO A 395 27.31 5.66 -16.07
CA PRO A 395 26.67 6.62 -15.18
C PRO A 395 25.49 7.34 -15.83
N ALA A 396 25.56 7.64 -17.14
CA ALA A 396 24.54 8.39 -17.87
C ALA A 396 23.15 7.74 -17.79
N GLU A 397 23.07 6.41 -17.78
CA GLU A 397 21.80 5.65 -17.69
C GLU A 397 20.98 5.98 -16.43
N LEU A 398 21.64 6.24 -15.30
CA LEU A 398 20.95 6.62 -14.07
C LEU A 398 20.38 8.04 -14.15
N PHE A 399 21.09 8.97 -14.81
CA PHE A 399 20.56 10.31 -15.07
C PHE A 399 19.40 10.27 -16.06
N ILE A 400 19.49 9.43 -17.09
CA ILE A 400 18.43 9.21 -18.07
C ILE A 400 17.13 8.75 -17.39
N ASN A 401 17.22 7.79 -16.47
CA ASN A 401 16.04 7.31 -15.74
C ASN A 401 15.34 8.45 -14.97
N ASN A 402 16.11 9.28 -14.27
CA ASN A 402 15.56 10.43 -13.55
C ASN A 402 14.91 11.43 -14.52
N ILE A 403 15.57 11.79 -15.61
CA ILE A 403 15.04 12.75 -16.60
C ILE A 403 13.77 12.20 -17.26
N LYS A 404 13.74 10.91 -17.62
CA LYS A 404 12.55 10.26 -18.19
C LYS A 404 11.37 10.30 -17.22
N ASP A 405 11.60 10.11 -15.93
CA ASP A 405 10.54 10.18 -14.93
C ASP A 405 9.97 11.59 -14.79
N TYR A 406 10.80 12.64 -14.88
CA TYR A 406 10.34 14.03 -14.98
C TYR A 406 9.49 14.26 -16.23
N ILE A 407 9.97 13.81 -17.40
CA ILE A 407 9.26 13.98 -18.67
C ILE A 407 7.87 13.32 -18.62
N LYS A 408 7.77 12.10 -18.07
CA LYS A 408 6.49 11.37 -17.94
C LYS A 408 5.51 12.09 -17.02
N LYS A 409 6.02 12.73 -15.95
CA LYS A 409 5.18 13.51 -15.02
C LYS A 409 4.64 14.78 -15.69
N GLU A 410 5.51 15.54 -16.36
CA GLU A 410 5.17 16.84 -16.96
C GLU A 410 4.39 16.73 -18.29
N ARG A 411 4.55 15.61 -19.02
CA ARG A 411 3.87 15.33 -20.30
C ARG A 411 4.00 16.47 -21.34
N PRO A 412 5.23 16.92 -21.65
CA PRO A 412 5.43 18.06 -22.56
C PRO A 412 4.90 17.76 -23.96
N ARG A 413 4.05 18.65 -24.49
CA ARG A 413 3.41 18.48 -25.81
C ARG A 413 4.10 19.20 -26.96
N THR A 414 4.79 20.30 -26.67
CA THR A 414 5.52 21.11 -27.65
C THR A 414 7.02 20.93 -27.51
N GLU A 415 7.77 21.21 -28.58
CA GLU A 415 9.23 21.11 -28.57
C GLU A 415 9.86 22.05 -27.52
N GLU A 416 9.35 23.27 -27.41
CA GLU A 416 9.78 24.26 -26.41
C GLU A 416 9.56 23.74 -24.99
N LYS A 417 8.39 23.13 -24.73
CA LYS A 417 8.10 22.53 -23.43
C LYS A 417 8.99 21.31 -23.16
N VAL A 418 9.32 20.50 -24.16
CA VAL A 418 10.30 19.41 -24.02
C VAL A 418 11.65 19.97 -23.56
N LYS A 419 12.15 21.01 -24.23
CA LYS A 419 13.41 21.68 -23.87
C LYS A 419 13.34 22.25 -22.45
N SER A 420 12.24 22.92 -22.08
CA SER A 420 12.07 23.50 -20.74
C SER A 420 12.02 22.43 -19.65
N VAL A 421 11.31 21.32 -19.87
CA VAL A 421 11.18 20.21 -18.90
C VAL A 421 12.53 19.52 -18.70
N ILE A 422 13.29 19.26 -19.76
CA ILE A 422 14.63 18.68 -19.63
C ILE A 422 15.56 19.65 -18.88
N LYS A 423 15.51 20.94 -19.20
CA LYS A 423 16.29 21.98 -18.51
C LYS A 423 15.96 22.02 -17.02
N GLN A 424 14.68 21.94 -16.66
CA GLN A 424 14.22 21.91 -15.27
C GLN A 424 14.66 20.63 -14.55
N ALA A 425 14.47 19.45 -15.17
CA ALA A 425 14.93 18.19 -14.61
C ALA A 425 16.44 18.19 -14.33
N ILE A 426 17.24 18.77 -15.23
CA ILE A 426 18.69 18.92 -15.03
C ILE A 426 19.00 19.90 -13.89
N LYS A 427 18.27 21.01 -13.77
CA LYS A 427 18.42 21.98 -12.67
C LYS A 427 18.20 21.29 -11.32
N ASP A 428 17.15 20.49 -11.21
CA ASP A 428 16.80 19.78 -9.98
C ASP A 428 17.79 18.64 -9.67
N LEU A 429 18.34 17.99 -10.71
CA LEU A 429 19.41 17.01 -10.55
C LEU A 429 20.71 17.63 -10.04
N LYS A 430 21.06 18.85 -10.46
CA LYS A 430 22.26 19.55 -9.99
C LYS A 430 22.23 19.89 -8.51
N GLN A 431 21.04 19.98 -7.90
CA GLN A 431 20.89 20.22 -6.46
C GLN A 431 21.18 18.97 -5.61
N LYS A 432 21.19 17.78 -6.22
CA LYS A 432 21.47 16.51 -5.55
C LYS A 432 22.95 16.16 -5.68
N ASN A 433 23.53 15.55 -4.64
CA ASN A 433 24.89 15.00 -4.73
C ASN A 433 24.88 13.70 -5.56
N LEU A 434 24.94 13.81 -6.88
CA LEU A 434 24.91 12.63 -7.75
C LEU A 434 26.32 12.07 -8.05
N THR A 435 27.35 12.50 -7.32
CA THR A 435 28.68 11.85 -7.32
C THR A 435 28.56 10.37 -6.94
N GLU A 436 27.59 10.05 -6.08
CA GLU A 436 27.23 8.68 -5.71
C GLU A 436 26.80 7.84 -6.91
N THR A 437 26.29 8.44 -7.98
CA THR A 437 25.87 7.73 -9.20
C THR A 437 27.05 7.09 -9.91
N PHE A 438 28.16 7.83 -10.05
CA PHE A 438 29.40 7.31 -10.61
C PHE A 438 29.99 6.21 -9.73
N ARG A 439 30.00 6.41 -8.40
CA ARG A 439 30.43 5.37 -7.43
C ARG A 439 29.54 4.13 -7.49
N HIS A 440 28.24 4.30 -7.63
CA HIS A 440 27.30 3.20 -7.75
C HIS A 440 27.56 2.36 -9.00
N CYS A 441 27.77 2.98 -10.16
CA CYS A 441 28.11 2.26 -11.40
C CYS A 441 29.43 1.50 -11.28
N ARG A 442 30.45 2.14 -10.69
CA ARG A 442 31.75 1.55 -10.36
C ARG A 442 31.61 0.30 -9.48
N ASP A 443 30.75 0.36 -8.47
CA ASP A 443 30.62 -0.71 -7.48
C ASP A 443 29.58 -1.77 -7.86
N LYS A 444 28.80 -1.55 -8.93
CA LYS A 444 27.64 -2.37 -9.30
C LYS A 444 27.98 -3.82 -9.62
N LEU A 445 29.16 -4.06 -10.19
CA LEU A 445 29.66 -5.41 -10.48
C LEU A 445 30.71 -5.89 -9.48
N ASN A 446 31.12 -5.01 -8.55
CA ASN A 446 31.98 -5.33 -7.42
C ASN A 446 31.14 -5.97 -6.32
N VAL A 447 30.73 -7.22 -6.53
CA VAL A 447 30.35 -8.11 -5.44
C VAL A 447 31.62 -8.34 -4.62
N LYS A 448 31.82 -7.54 -3.56
CA LYS A 448 32.90 -7.62 -2.57
C LYS A 448 34.31 -7.69 -3.15
N LEU A 449 34.85 -6.57 -3.64
CA LEU A 449 36.28 -6.33 -3.43
C LEU A 449 36.44 -5.95 -1.96
N ASN A 450 36.56 -6.96 -1.10
CA ASN A 450 37.13 -6.77 0.23
C ASN A 450 38.58 -6.31 0.04
N TYR A 451 38.79 -5.03 -0.20
CA TYR A 451 40.02 -4.42 0.30
C TYR A 451 39.91 -4.49 1.81
N LYS A 452 40.48 -5.54 2.41
CA LYS A 452 41.08 -5.38 3.73
C LYS A 452 42.09 -4.27 3.55
N SER A 453 41.71 -3.05 3.89
CA SER A 453 42.65 -1.97 4.12
C SER A 453 43.53 -2.44 5.27
N GLY A 454 44.68 -3.02 4.94
CA GLY A 454 45.83 -3.00 5.82
C GLY A 454 46.32 -1.56 5.86
N LYS A 455 45.91 -0.86 6.90
CA LYS A 455 46.71 0.09 7.68
C LYS A 455 45.96 0.37 8.96
#